data_AF-A0A0M1JQ63-F1
#
_entry.id   AF-A0A0M1JQ63-F1
#
_cell.length_a   1.000
_cell.length_b   1.000
_cell.length_c   1.000
_cell.angle_alpha   90.00
_cell.angle_beta   90.00
_cell.angle_gamma   90.00
#
_symmetry.space_group_name_H-M   'P 1'
#
loop_
_entity.id
_entity.type
_entity.pdbx_description
1 polymer ?
#
loop_
_entity_poly.entity_id
_entity_poly.type
_entity_poly.pdbx_seq_one_letter_code
_entity_poly.pdbx_strand_id
1 'polypeptide(L)'
;ELRAGNRRENIAQARARLAQAQARLTRVKAGSRFEEIAQAEARVVDAQARVELTEVRRKRNQQLADEGAISQDSLDEAVTENRRAQANLQEAQRQLEQLQKNRREELTQAEAEVQEAQQALALQ
;
A
#
# COMPACT_ATOMS: atom_id res chain seq x y z
N GLU A 1 -19.54 41.13 -31.33
CA GLU A 1 -18.75 39.94 -31.73
C GLU A 1 -17.90 39.32 -30.60
N LEU A 2 -17.68 40.01 -29.47
CA LEU A 2 -16.87 39.51 -28.33
C LEU A 2 -17.40 38.25 -27.62
N ARG A 3 -18.70 37.96 -27.65
CA ARG A 3 -19.30 36.79 -26.96
C ARG A 3 -18.94 35.45 -27.60
N ALA A 4 -18.71 35.41 -28.91
CA ALA A 4 -18.39 34.17 -29.62
C ALA A 4 -16.92 33.74 -29.46
N GLY A 5 -15.99 34.72 -29.34
CA GLY A 5 -14.59 34.47 -28.97
C GLY A 5 -14.50 33.91 -27.55
N ASN A 6 -15.01 34.64 -26.55
CA ASN A 6 -14.95 34.21 -25.14
C ASN A 6 -15.48 32.78 -24.86
N ARG A 7 -16.53 32.32 -25.56
CA ARG A 7 -17.03 30.96 -25.41
C ARG A 7 -16.06 29.90 -25.96
N ARG A 8 -15.37 30.18 -27.08
CA ARG A 8 -14.39 29.25 -27.65
C ARG A 8 -13.15 29.12 -26.76
N GLU A 9 -12.63 30.24 -26.25
CA GLU A 9 -11.55 30.23 -25.26
C GLU A 9 -11.94 29.46 -23.99
N ASN A 10 -13.15 29.64 -23.45
CA ASN A 10 -13.59 28.93 -22.24
C ASN A 10 -13.69 27.41 -22.46
N ILE A 11 -14.23 26.96 -23.60
CA ILE A 11 -14.29 25.54 -23.97
C ILE A 11 -12.87 24.96 -24.11
N ALA A 12 -11.94 25.70 -24.73
CA ALA A 12 -10.55 25.25 -24.88
C ALA A 12 -9.86 25.08 -23.52
N GLN A 13 -10.05 26.02 -22.59
CA GLN A 13 -9.54 25.93 -21.23
C GLN A 13 -10.13 24.74 -20.45
N ALA A 14 -11.46 24.53 -20.54
CA ALA A 14 -12.12 23.41 -19.88
C ALA A 14 -11.66 22.04 -20.43
N ARG A 15 -11.45 21.93 -21.75
CA ARG A 15 -10.85 20.73 -22.37
C ARG A 15 -9.42 20.47 -21.89
N ALA A 16 -8.60 21.52 -21.76
CA ALA A 16 -7.24 21.38 -21.24
C ALA A 16 -7.24 20.86 -19.80
N ARG A 17 -8.13 21.39 -18.94
CA ARG A 17 -8.29 20.91 -17.55
C ARG A 17 -8.71 19.45 -17.49
N LEU A 18 -9.65 19.03 -18.34
CA LEU A 18 -10.06 17.63 -18.45
C LEU A 18 -8.90 16.73 -18.87
N ALA A 19 -8.14 17.11 -19.89
CA ALA A 19 -6.98 16.35 -20.33
C ALA A 19 -5.91 16.22 -19.23
N GLN A 20 -5.67 17.27 -18.45
CA GLN A 20 -4.76 17.24 -17.30
C GLN A 20 -5.25 16.29 -16.20
N ALA A 21 -6.54 16.34 -15.85
CA ALA A 21 -7.13 15.44 -14.85
C ALA A 21 -7.04 13.96 -15.30
N GLN A 22 -7.33 13.68 -16.57
CA GLN A 22 -7.21 12.33 -17.14
C GLN A 22 -5.76 11.84 -17.16
N ALA A 23 -4.79 12.71 -17.46
CA ALA A 23 -3.37 12.37 -17.39
C ALA A 23 -2.92 12.10 -15.94
N ARG A 24 -3.44 12.86 -14.96
CA ARG A 24 -3.20 12.57 -13.53
C ARG A 24 -3.78 11.22 -13.13
N LEU A 25 -5.04 10.93 -13.47
CA LEU A 25 -5.66 9.63 -13.20
C LEU A 25 -4.86 8.48 -13.83
N THR A 26 -4.39 8.65 -15.07
CA THR A 26 -3.56 7.65 -15.75
C THR A 26 -2.25 7.39 -15.00
N ARG A 27 -1.58 8.44 -14.50
CA ARG A 27 -0.36 8.30 -13.67
C ARG A 27 -0.61 7.68 -12.31
N VAL A 28 -1.76 7.92 -11.68
CA VAL A 28 -2.11 7.22 -10.42
C VAL A 28 -2.44 5.76 -10.71
N LYS A 29 -3.05 5.47 -11.87
CA LYS A 29 -3.35 4.12 -12.36
C LYS A 29 -2.12 3.36 -12.87
N ALA A 30 -1.03 4.03 -13.20
CA ALA A 30 0.20 3.44 -13.74
C ALA A 30 1.43 4.07 -13.09
N GLY A 31 2.24 3.31 -12.35
CA GLY A 31 3.52 3.84 -11.83
C GLY A 31 4.04 3.24 -10.53
N SER A 32 5.00 3.95 -9.92
CA SER A 32 5.85 3.55 -8.78
C SER A 32 5.11 2.96 -7.58
N ARG A 33 3.85 3.32 -7.35
CA ARG A 33 3.04 2.75 -6.26
C ARG A 33 2.70 1.27 -6.43
N PHE A 34 2.74 0.73 -7.64
CA PHE A 34 2.67 -0.73 -7.81
C PHE A 34 3.95 -1.40 -7.32
N GLU A 35 5.11 -0.83 -7.62
CA GLU A 35 6.40 -1.37 -7.20
C GLU A 35 6.55 -1.29 -5.67
N GLU A 36 6.10 -0.21 -5.05
CA GLU A 36 6.08 -0.06 -3.58
C GLU A 36 5.17 -1.10 -2.91
N ILE A 37 3.97 -1.33 -3.45
CA ILE A 37 3.05 -2.36 -2.96
C ILE A 37 3.64 -3.75 -3.15
N ALA A 38 4.18 -4.06 -4.32
CA ALA A 38 4.82 -5.35 -4.59
C ALA A 38 6.02 -5.60 -3.66
N GLN A 39 6.81 -4.56 -3.37
CA GLN A 39 7.90 -4.63 -2.41
C GLN A 39 7.39 -4.86 -0.98
N ALA A 40 6.29 -4.21 -0.59
CA ALA A 40 5.65 -4.43 0.71
C ALA A 40 5.05 -5.83 0.83
N GLU A 41 4.43 -6.36 -0.22
CA GLU A 41 3.96 -7.75 -0.29
C GLU A 41 5.11 -8.74 -0.11
N ALA A 42 6.23 -8.53 -0.81
CA ALA A 42 7.43 -9.36 -0.64
C ALA A 42 7.97 -9.33 0.80
N ARG A 43 7.93 -8.17 1.46
CA ARG A 43 8.30 -8.04 2.89
C ARG A 43 7.36 -8.82 3.81
N VAL A 44 6.05 -8.81 3.54
CA VAL A 44 5.09 -9.62 4.30
C VAL A 44 5.40 -11.11 4.14
N VAL A 45 5.71 -11.56 2.93
CA VAL A 45 6.07 -12.96 2.66
C VAL A 45 7.36 -13.37 3.40
N ASP A 46 8.41 -12.54 3.36
CA ASP A 46 9.65 -12.80 4.12
C ASP A 46 9.39 -12.86 5.64
N ALA A 47 8.64 -11.90 6.17
CA ALA A 47 8.31 -11.86 7.59
C ALA A 47 7.47 -13.08 8.02
N GLN A 48 6.55 -13.52 7.17
CA GLN A 48 5.73 -14.72 7.41
C GLN A 48 6.61 -15.98 7.48
N ALA A 49 7.54 -16.15 6.54
CA ALA A 49 8.49 -17.26 6.56
C ALA A 49 9.37 -17.26 7.83
N ARG A 50 9.77 -16.08 8.31
CA ARG A 50 10.50 -15.93 9.58
C ARG A 50 9.65 -16.33 10.78
N VAL A 51 8.38 -15.96 10.81
CA VAL A 51 7.46 -16.41 11.87
C VAL A 51 7.37 -17.92 11.88
N GLU A 52 7.14 -18.55 10.73
CA GLU A 52 7.04 -20.02 10.63
C GLU A 52 8.31 -20.73 11.15
N LEU A 53 9.49 -20.25 10.73
CA LEU A 53 10.76 -20.79 11.21
C LEU A 53 10.92 -20.65 12.73
N THR A 54 10.63 -19.47 13.27
CA THR A 54 10.79 -19.20 14.71
C THR A 54 9.76 -19.93 15.55
N GLU A 55 8.55 -20.17 15.03
CA GLU A 55 7.54 -20.99 15.68
C GLU A 55 7.98 -22.46 15.80
N VAL A 56 8.55 -23.02 14.72
CA VAL A 56 9.11 -24.38 14.75
C VAL A 56 10.24 -24.48 15.77
N ARG A 57 11.14 -23.50 15.81
CA ARG A 57 12.25 -23.44 16.79
C ARG A 57 11.72 -23.35 18.22
N ARG A 58 10.76 -22.46 18.48
CA ARG A 58 10.13 -22.31 19.80
C ARG A 58 9.50 -23.62 20.27
N LYS A 59 8.75 -24.30 19.40
CA LYS A 59 8.11 -25.60 19.70
C LYS A 59 9.14 -26.67 20.03
N ARG A 60 10.22 -26.76 19.25
CA ARG A 60 11.30 -27.73 19.49
C ARG A 60 12.03 -27.44 20.80
N ASN A 61 12.38 -26.19 21.06
CA ASN A 61 13.06 -25.82 22.30
C ASN A 61 12.18 -26.09 23.52
N GLN A 62 10.86 -25.91 23.42
CA GLN A 62 9.95 -26.27 24.50
C GLN A 62 10.08 -27.77 24.84
N GLN A 63 10.02 -28.64 23.84
CA GLN A 63 10.15 -30.09 24.03
C GLN A 63 11.49 -30.46 24.67
N LEU A 64 12.60 -29.88 24.17
CA LEU A 64 13.93 -30.13 24.71
C LEU A 64 14.09 -29.62 26.15
N ALA A 65 13.45 -28.49 26.49
CA ALA A 65 13.48 -27.95 27.85
C ALA A 65 12.67 -28.84 28.80
N ASP A 66 11.51 -29.34 28.36
CA ASP A 66 10.67 -30.28 29.12
C ASP A 66 11.40 -31.62 29.38
N GLU A 67 12.24 -32.05 28.43
CA GLU A 67 13.13 -33.20 28.55
C GLU A 67 14.40 -32.92 29.39
N GLY A 68 14.64 -31.67 29.79
CA GLY A 68 15.84 -31.24 30.52
C GLY A 68 17.12 -31.20 29.68
N ALA A 69 17.00 -31.26 28.34
CA ALA A 69 18.13 -31.27 27.41
C ALA A 69 18.71 -29.87 27.13
N ILE A 70 17.97 -28.79 27.42
CA ILE A 70 18.42 -27.39 27.33
C ILE A 70 18.04 -26.59 28.58
N SER A 71 18.63 -25.41 28.75
CA SER A 71 18.26 -24.48 29.82
C SER A 71 16.94 -23.75 29.53
N GLN A 72 16.30 -23.24 30.59
CA GLN A 72 15.13 -22.36 30.45
C GLN A 72 15.47 -21.06 29.70
N ASP A 73 16.67 -20.52 29.90
CA ASP A 73 17.17 -19.35 29.18
C ASP A 73 17.19 -19.56 27.65
N SER A 74 17.62 -20.73 27.18
CA SER A 74 17.59 -21.08 25.75
C SER A 74 16.16 -21.21 25.18
N LEU A 75 15.19 -21.58 26.00
CA LEU A 75 13.78 -21.56 25.62
C LEU A 75 13.26 -20.11 25.55
N ASP A 76 13.58 -19.28 26.54
CA ASP A 76 13.17 -17.88 26.62
C ASP A 76 13.70 -17.06 25.44
N GLU A 77 14.94 -17.31 24.99
CA GLU A 77 15.49 -16.75 23.77
C GLU A 77 14.65 -17.10 22.54
N ALA A 78 14.28 -18.38 22.36
CA ALA A 78 13.48 -18.82 21.23
C ALA A 78 12.05 -18.25 21.26
N VAL A 79 11.46 -18.11 22.44
CA VAL A 79 10.16 -17.44 22.64
C VAL A 79 10.26 -15.96 22.27
N THR A 80 11.33 -15.28 22.71
CA THR A 80 11.57 -13.87 22.41
C THR A 80 11.77 -13.64 20.92
N GLU A 81 12.55 -14.48 20.26
CA GLU A 81 12.77 -14.40 18.82
C GLU A 81 11.47 -14.62 18.03
N ASN A 82 10.65 -15.58 18.43
CA ASN A 82 9.34 -15.80 17.81
C ASN A 82 8.41 -14.59 17.98
N ARG A 83 8.36 -13.99 19.17
CA ARG A 83 7.57 -12.76 19.41
C ARG A 83 8.06 -11.60 18.54
N ARG A 84 9.38 -11.42 18.38
CA ARG A 84 9.95 -10.39 17.50
C ARG A 84 9.56 -10.63 16.04
N ALA A 85 9.66 -11.87 15.56
CA ALA A 85 9.24 -12.21 14.20
C ALA A 85 7.75 -11.91 13.96
N GLN A 86 6.88 -12.23 14.93
CA GLN A 86 5.45 -11.92 14.85
C GLN A 86 5.17 -10.41 14.82
N ALA A 87 5.89 -9.63 15.63
CA ALA A 87 5.78 -8.17 15.61
C ALA A 87 6.20 -7.59 14.25
N ASN A 88 7.31 -8.08 13.68
CA ASN A 88 7.80 -7.65 12.37
C ASN A 88 6.81 -7.98 11.24
N LEU A 89 6.19 -9.17 11.28
CA LEU A 89 5.13 -9.54 10.33
C LEU A 89 3.95 -8.57 10.43
N GLN A 90 3.51 -8.27 11.64
CA GLN A 90 2.40 -7.35 11.86
C GLN A 90 2.73 -5.95 11.33
N GLU A 91 3.95 -5.45 11.57
CA GLU A 91 4.41 -4.17 11.03
C GLU A 91 4.40 -4.16 9.49
N ALA A 92 4.95 -5.20 8.86
CA ALA A 92 4.96 -5.32 7.40
C ALA A 92 3.53 -5.35 6.81
N GLN A 93 2.61 -6.05 7.47
CA GLN A 93 1.19 -6.09 7.07
C GLN A 93 0.53 -4.71 7.17
N ARG A 94 0.74 -3.97 8.27
CA ARG A 94 0.21 -2.61 8.42
C ARG A 94 0.77 -1.65 7.37
N GLN A 95 2.05 -1.77 7.05
CA GLN A 95 2.67 -0.95 6.02
C GLN A 95 2.04 -1.22 4.65
N LEU A 96 1.83 -2.49 4.30
CA LEU A 96 1.13 -2.87 3.06
C LEU A 96 -0.29 -2.31 3.02
N GLU A 97 -1.05 -2.46 4.11
CA GLU A 97 -2.41 -1.93 4.22
C GLU A 97 -2.45 -0.41 4.01
N GLN A 98 -1.53 0.33 4.64
CA GLN A 98 -1.45 1.78 4.49
C GLN A 98 -1.16 2.19 3.05
N LEU A 99 -0.24 1.49 2.37
CA LEU A 99 0.06 1.76 0.95
C LEU A 99 -1.15 1.50 0.05
N GLN A 100 -1.85 0.38 0.28
CA GLN A 100 -3.07 0.04 -0.44
C GLN A 100 -4.19 1.06 -0.20
N LYS A 101 -4.35 1.53 1.04
CA LYS A 101 -5.32 2.57 1.40
C LYS A 101 -5.01 3.90 0.72
N ASN A 102 -3.78 4.39 0.85
CA ASN A 102 -3.33 5.64 0.23
C ASN A 102 -3.55 5.61 -1.29
N ARG A 103 -3.29 4.47 -1.93
CA ARG A 103 -3.53 4.28 -3.35
C ARG A 103 -5.01 4.38 -3.72
N ARG A 104 -5.90 3.75 -2.94
CA ARG A 104 -7.35 3.83 -3.18
C ARG A 104 -7.86 5.27 -3.02
N GLU A 105 -7.37 5.98 -2.03
CA GLU A 105 -7.71 7.40 -1.79
C GLU A 105 -7.27 8.28 -2.95
N GLU A 106 -6.05 8.11 -3.45
CA GLU A 106 -5.56 8.86 -4.62
C GLU A 106 -6.34 8.57 -5.90
N LEU A 107 -6.70 7.30 -6.13
CA LEU A 107 -7.54 6.92 -7.28
C LEU A 107 -8.89 7.60 -7.18
N THR A 108 -9.53 7.54 -6.01
CA THR A 108 -10.82 8.20 -5.76
C THR A 108 -10.73 9.70 -6.02
N GLN A 109 -9.69 10.36 -5.54
CA GLN A 109 -9.48 11.78 -5.73
C GLN A 109 -9.27 12.13 -7.21
N ALA A 110 -8.43 11.37 -7.91
CA ALA A 110 -8.16 11.61 -9.33
C ALA A 110 -9.39 11.35 -10.22
N GLU A 111 -10.24 10.37 -9.86
CA GLU A 111 -11.50 10.11 -10.55
C GLU A 111 -12.52 11.24 -10.31
N ALA A 112 -12.58 11.77 -9.08
CA ALA A 112 -13.41 12.94 -8.77
C ALA A 112 -12.99 14.17 -9.56
N GLU A 113 -11.68 14.45 -9.69
CA GLU A 113 -11.16 15.57 -10.50
C GLU A 113 -11.51 15.43 -11.99
N VAL A 114 -11.47 14.20 -12.53
CA VAL A 114 -11.91 13.95 -13.91
C VAL A 114 -13.40 14.22 -14.06
N GLN A 115 -14.23 13.73 -13.13
CA GLN A 115 -15.68 13.96 -13.15
C GLN A 115 -16.01 15.46 -13.06
N GLU A 116 -15.36 16.19 -12.16
CA GLU A 116 -15.53 17.63 -12.02
C GLU A 116 -15.16 18.37 -13.31
N ALA A 117 -14.02 18.05 -13.91
CA ALA A 117 -13.58 18.67 -15.17
C ALA A 117 -14.51 18.34 -16.35
N GLN A 118 -15.09 17.13 -16.37
CA GLN A 118 -16.11 16.74 -17.35
C GLN A 118 -17.39 17.55 -17.20
N GLN A 119 -17.88 17.69 -15.97
CA GLN A 119 -19.08 18.48 -15.68
C GLN A 119 -18.86 19.96 -16.01
N ALA A 120 -17.72 20.53 -15.63
CA ALA A 120 -17.37 21.91 -15.93
C ALA A 120 -17.31 22.18 -17.45
N LEU A 121 -16.84 21.23 -18.24
CA LEU A 121 -16.84 21.31 -19.71
C LEU A 121 -18.26 21.19 -20.29
N ALA A 122 -19.11 20.34 -19.73
CA ALA A 122 -20.50 20.16 -20.17
C ALA A 122 -21.38 21.41 -19.94
N LEU A 123 -20.97 22.30 -19.03
CA LEU A 123 -21.67 23.55 -18.69
C LEU A 123 -21.24 24.76 -19.55
N GLN A 124 -20.26 24.64 -20.46
CA GLN A 124 -19.76 25.72 -21.34
C GLN A 124 -20.52 25.84 -22.67
#